data_AF-A0A7J8SZD2-F1
#
_entry.id   AF-A0A7J8SZD2-F1
#
_cell.length_a   1.000
_cell.length_b   1.000
_cell.length_c   1.000
_cell.angle_alpha   90.00
_cell.angle_beta   90.00
_cell.angle_gamma   90.00
#
_symmetry.space_group_name_H-M   'P 1'
#
loop_
_entity.id
_entity.type
_entity.pdbx_description
1 polymer ?
#
loop_
_entity_poly.entity_id
_entity_poly.type
_entity_poly.pdbx_seq_one_letter_code
_entity_poly.pdbx_strand_id
1 'polypeptide(L)'
;MKHQIGGHDDKNLSYSYSLIEGGPLGDKLEKISYDNKFEAAAGGGSLCKSSMKFYTVGDYVITEDEIKAQIKGSEGVYKAVEAYLLANP
;
A
#
# COMPACT_ATOMS: atom_id res chain seq x y z
N MET A 1 8.31 -3.82 11.50
CA MET A 1 7.08 -4.02 10.70
C MET A 1 7.21 -5.33 9.96
N LYS A 2 6.17 -6.16 9.96
CA LYS A 2 6.13 -7.46 9.27
C LYS A 2 4.99 -7.47 8.28
N HIS A 3 5.31 -7.83 7.04
CA HIS A 3 4.33 -7.93 5.96
C HIS A 3 4.15 -9.39 5.55
N GLN A 4 2.91 -9.76 5.26
CA GLN A 4 2.53 -11.04 4.68
C GLN A 4 2.12 -10.80 3.23
N ILE A 5 2.71 -11.55 2.30
CA ILE A 5 2.31 -11.52 0.88
C ILE A 5 0.98 -12.27 0.74
N GLY A 6 -0.01 -11.62 0.14
CA GLY A 6 -1.30 -12.24 -0.19
C GLY A 6 -1.26 -12.98 -1.53
N GLY A 7 -0.57 -12.39 -2.51
CA GLY A 7 -0.34 -12.97 -3.83
C GLY A 7 0.06 -11.92 -4.86
N HIS A 8 0.39 -12.37 -6.07
CA HIS A 8 0.59 -11.51 -7.23
C HIS A 8 0.02 -12.17 -8.48
N ASP A 9 -0.33 -11.35 -9.47
CA ASP A 9 -0.78 -11.75 -10.78
C ASP A 9 -0.04 -10.91 -11.82
N ASP A 10 0.96 -11.52 -12.45
CA ASP A 10 1.79 -10.86 -13.46
C ASP A 10 1.01 -10.46 -14.71
N LYS A 11 -0.07 -11.19 -15.05
CA LYS A 11 -0.87 -10.89 -16.24
C LYS A 11 -1.71 -9.64 -16.03
N ASN A 12 -2.22 -9.47 -14.81
CA ASN A 12 -3.03 -8.32 -14.43
C ASN A 12 -2.23 -7.19 -13.77
N LEU A 13 -0.91 -7.37 -13.66
CA LEU A 13 0.02 -6.44 -12.99
C LEU A 13 -0.47 -6.03 -11.60
N SER A 14 -0.96 -7.00 -10.83
CA SER A 14 -1.54 -6.77 -9.51
C SER A 14 -0.84 -7.59 -8.44
N TYR A 15 -0.87 -7.08 -7.22
CA TYR A 15 -0.33 -7.75 -6.06
C TYR A 15 -1.05 -7.31 -4.79
N SER A 16 -1.11 -8.19 -3.82
CA SER A 16 -1.68 -7.90 -2.51
C SER A 16 -0.75 -8.33 -1.39
N TYR A 17 -0.80 -7.58 -0.31
CA TYR A 17 -0.06 -7.87 0.90
C TYR A 17 -0.79 -7.32 2.12
N SER A 18 -0.33 -7.69 3.30
CA SER A 18 -0.88 -7.20 4.55
C SER A 18 0.21 -6.85 5.54
N LEU A 19 0.07 -5.73 6.22
CA LEU A 19 0.81 -5.47 7.45
C LEU A 19 0.15 -6.28 8.56
N ILE A 20 0.94 -7.18 9.19
CA ILE A 20 0.45 -8.11 10.22
C ILE A 20 1.14 -7.91 11.57
N GLU A 21 2.23 -7.14 11.64
CA GLU A 21 2.92 -6.84 12.90
C GLU A 21 3.66 -5.50 12.86
N GLY A 22 3.58 -4.73 13.95
CA GLY A 22 4.26 -3.45 14.14
C GLY A 22 3.66 -2.28 13.36
N GLY A 23 4.34 -1.12 13.41
CA GLY A 23 3.82 0.10 12.79
C GLY A 23 2.57 0.62 13.53
N PRO A 24 1.47 0.97 12.83
CA PRO A 24 0.22 1.43 13.45
C PRO A 24 -0.61 0.29 14.09
N LEU A 25 -0.18 -0.97 13.96
CA LEU A 25 -0.90 -2.10 14.55
C LEU A 25 -0.71 -2.14 16.07
N GLY A 26 -1.72 -2.63 16.79
CA GLY A 26 -1.74 -2.71 18.24
C GLY A 26 -3.16 -2.71 18.78
N ASP A 27 -3.41 -1.97 19.86
CA ASP A 27 -4.69 -1.98 20.59
C ASP A 27 -5.91 -1.54 19.76
N LYS A 28 -5.68 -0.80 18.67
CA LYS A 28 -6.73 -0.17 17.84
C LYS A 28 -6.88 -0.79 16.46
N LEU A 29 -5.85 -1.46 15.96
CA LEU A 29 -5.75 -1.89 14.56
C LEU A 29 -5.05 -3.26 14.50
N GLU A 30 -5.77 -4.26 14.00
CA GLU A 30 -5.29 -5.65 13.93
C GLU A 30 -4.43 -5.89 12.69
N LYS A 31 -4.83 -5.30 11.57
CA LYS A 31 -4.23 -5.56 10.26
C LYS A 31 -4.54 -4.42 9.29
N ILE A 32 -3.65 -4.23 8.33
CA ILE A 32 -3.93 -3.43 7.12
C ILE A 32 -3.68 -4.31 5.91
N SER A 33 -4.67 -4.46 5.03
CA SER A 33 -4.51 -5.14 3.74
C SER A 33 -4.40 -4.13 2.62
N TYR A 34 -3.54 -4.41 1.66
CA TYR A 34 -3.27 -3.60 0.49
C TYR A 34 -3.52 -4.45 -0.75
N ASP A 35 -4.35 -3.94 -1.66
CA ASP A 35 -4.58 -4.50 -2.99
C ASP A 35 -4.11 -3.47 -4.01
N ASN A 36 -3.06 -3.79 -4.77
CA ASN A 36 -2.44 -2.87 -5.72
C ASN A 36 -2.55 -3.42 -7.15
N LYS A 37 -2.75 -2.54 -8.11
CA LYS A 37 -2.76 -2.86 -9.54
C LYS A 37 -2.15 -1.74 -10.35
N PHE A 38 -1.27 -2.10 -11.28
CA PHE A 38 -0.74 -1.16 -12.26
C PHE A 38 -1.49 -1.25 -13.57
N GLU A 39 -1.73 -0.09 -14.17
CA GLU A 39 -2.35 0.05 -15.48
C GLU A 39 -1.55 1.03 -16.33
N ALA A 40 -1.58 0.87 -17.64
CA ALA A 40 -0.93 1.81 -18.54
C ALA A 40 -1.58 3.19 -18.42
N ALA A 41 -0.76 4.24 -18.27
CA ALA A 41 -1.21 5.62 -18.31
C ALA A 41 -0.90 6.25 -19.67
N ALA A 42 -1.58 7.36 -19.98
CA ALA A 42 -1.25 8.15 -21.17
C ALA A 42 0.22 8.62 -21.11
N GLY A 43 0.87 8.70 -22.28
CA GLY A 43 2.26 9.17 -22.37
C GLY A 43 3.33 8.11 -22.03
N GLY A 44 2.96 6.83 -21.96
CA GLY A 44 3.91 5.72 -21.76
C GLY A 44 4.30 5.47 -20.30
N GLY A 45 3.64 6.15 -19.35
CA GLY A 45 3.79 5.91 -17.91
C GLY A 45 2.88 4.79 -17.39
N SER A 46 2.85 4.66 -16.07
CA SER A 46 1.94 3.73 -15.37
C SER A 46 1.12 4.47 -14.30
N LEU A 47 -0.08 3.96 -14.03
CA LEU A 47 -0.94 4.37 -12.94
C LEU A 47 -1.09 3.20 -11.97
N CYS A 48 -0.67 3.40 -10.71
CA CYS A 48 -0.91 2.44 -9.64
C CYS A 48 -2.22 2.77 -8.91
N LYS A 49 -3.21 1.87 -9.00
CA LYS A 49 -4.42 1.90 -8.18
C LYS A 49 -4.18 1.04 -6.94
N SER A 50 -4.26 1.68 -5.76
CA SER A 50 -4.10 1.01 -4.47
C SER A 50 -5.39 1.10 -3.66
N SER A 51 -5.83 -0.02 -3.10
CA SER A 51 -6.91 -0.11 -2.13
C SER A 51 -6.35 -0.53 -0.78
N MET A 52 -6.69 0.21 0.27
CA MET A 52 -6.29 -0.06 1.65
C MET A 52 -7.51 -0.44 2.48
N LYS A 53 -7.42 -1.56 3.18
CA LYS A 53 -8.46 -2.05 4.10
C LYS A 53 -7.89 -2.08 5.51
N PHE A 54 -8.53 -1.33 6.41
CA PHE A 54 -8.14 -1.22 7.81
C PHE A 54 -9.04 -2.13 8.65
N TYR A 55 -8.43 -3.03 9.42
CA TYR A 55 -9.14 -3.96 10.29
C TYR A 55 -8.98 -3.45 11.73
N THR A 56 -9.99 -2.73 12.23
CA THR A 56 -9.95 -2.08 13.54
C THR A 56 -10.40 -3.00 14.65
N VAL A 57 -9.87 -2.77 15.86
CA VAL A 57 -10.27 -3.50 17.07
C VAL A 57 -11.49 -2.82 17.67
N GLY A 58 -12.55 -3.61 17.92
CA GLY A 58 -13.79 -3.13 18.54
C GLY A 58 -14.46 -2.02 17.72
N ASP A 59 -14.95 -0.99 18.39
CA ASP A 59 -15.64 0.14 17.76
C ASP A 59 -14.66 1.27 17.35
N TYR A 60 -13.36 0.99 17.27
CA TYR A 60 -12.40 2.00 16.83
C TYR A 60 -12.67 2.40 15.38
N VAL A 61 -12.81 3.70 15.17
CA VAL A 61 -12.96 4.32 13.85
C VAL A 61 -11.63 4.97 13.49
N ILE A 62 -11.02 4.51 12.41
CA ILE A 62 -9.79 5.12 11.90
C ILE A 62 -10.06 6.55 11.46
N THR A 63 -9.16 7.46 11.83
CA THR A 63 -9.29 8.88 11.51
C THR A 63 -8.77 9.19 10.11
N GLU A 64 -9.22 10.31 9.55
CA GLU A 64 -8.71 10.78 8.25
C GLU A 64 -7.20 11.08 8.28
N ASP A 65 -6.68 11.55 9.41
CA ASP A 65 -5.25 11.83 9.58
C ASP A 65 -4.41 10.54 9.55
N GLU A 66 -4.88 9.48 10.21
CA GLU A 66 -4.24 8.15 10.15
C GLU A 66 -4.25 7.57 8.73
N ILE A 67 -5.36 7.73 8.00
CA ILE A 67 -5.45 7.34 6.59
C ILE A 67 -4.44 8.13 5.75
N LYS A 68 -4.37 9.46 5.92
CA LYS A 68 -3.42 10.34 5.22
C LYS A 68 -1.97 9.99 5.53
N ALA A 69 -1.67 9.63 6.77
CA ALA A 69 -0.33 9.19 7.16
C ALA A 69 0.08 7.90 6.43
N GLN A 70 -0.84 6.94 6.27
CA GLN A 70 -0.60 5.71 5.51
C GLN A 70 -0.44 5.96 4.00
N ILE A 71 -1.24 6.84 3.43
CA ILE A 71 -1.10 7.27 2.03
C ILE A 71 0.28 7.90 1.81
N LYS A 72 0.68 8.85 2.67
CA LYS A 72 1.98 9.55 2.57
C LYS A 72 3.16 8.59 2.70
N GLY A 73 3.06 7.60 3.59
CA GLY A 73 4.07 6.54 3.71
C GLY A 73 4.23 5.75 2.41
N SER A 74 3.11 5.38 1.78
CA SER A 74 3.10 4.66 0.51
C SER A 74 3.68 5.50 -0.63
N GLU A 75 3.29 6.78 -0.73
CA GLU A 75 3.86 7.71 -1.72
C GLU A 75 5.38 7.84 -1.58
N GLY A 76 5.91 7.86 -0.36
CA GLY A 76 7.35 7.94 -0.11
C GLY A 76 8.10 6.76 -0.70
N VAL A 77 7.55 5.55 -0.57
CA VAL A 77 8.14 4.32 -1.16
C VAL A 77 8.10 4.40 -2.69
N TYR A 78 6.94 4.70 -3.28
CA TYR A 78 6.80 4.78 -4.74
C TYR A 78 7.73 5.82 -5.37
N LYS A 79 7.82 7.02 -4.77
CA LYS A 79 8.71 8.09 -5.27
C LYS A 79 10.19 7.68 -5.21
N ALA A 80 10.60 6.99 -4.15
CA ALA A 80 11.98 6.50 -4.05
C ALA A 80 12.31 5.44 -5.11
N VAL A 81 11.39 4.50 -5.34
CA VAL A 81 11.55 3.46 -6.38
C VAL A 81 11.56 4.08 -7.77
N GLU A 82 10.61 4.98 -8.08
CA GLU A 82 10.55 5.69 -9.36
C GLU A 82 11.84 6.46 -9.64
N ALA A 83 12.33 7.25 -8.67
CA ALA A 83 13.56 8.01 -8.82
C ALA A 83 14.78 7.11 -9.08
N TYR A 84 14.87 5.97 -8.40
CA TYR A 84 15.93 5.00 -8.63
C TYR A 84 15.87 4.39 -10.03
N LEU A 85 14.70 3.96 -10.49
CA LEU A 85 14.52 3.37 -11.83
C LEU A 85 14.79 4.39 -12.93
N LEU A 86 14.39 5.66 -12.77
CA LEU A 86 14.69 6.73 -13.73
C LEU A 86 16.19 7.03 -13.83
N ALA A 87 16.92 6.91 -12.73
CA ALA A 87 18.37 7.08 -12.70
C ALA A 87 19.14 5.85 -13.23
N ASN A 88 18.48 4.69 -13.35
CA ASN A 88 19.07 3.41 -13.75
C ASN A 88 18.19 2.68 -14.80
N PRO A 89 18.10 3.21 -16.04
CA PRO A 89 17.21 2.69 -17.09
C PRO A 89 17.64 1.34 -17.68
#